data_AF-A0A7W5NKY1-F1
#
_entry.id   AF-A0A7W5NKY1-F1
#
_cell.length_a   1.000
_cell.length_b   1.000
_cell.length_c   1.000
_cell.angle_alpha   90.00
_cell.angle_beta   90.00
_cell.angle_gamma   90.00
#
_symmetry.space_group_name_H-M   'P 1'
#
loop_
_entity.id
_entity.type
_entity.pdbx_description
1 polymer ?
#
loop_
_entity_poly.entity_id
_entity_poly.type
_entity_poly.pdbx_seq_one_letter_code
_entity_poly.pdbx_strand_id
1 'polypeptide(L)'
;MNLNDKQKDVCSRFGASFVGCDLNLKVGISRNVKDGLRPLNGLRVSPEGDTCGWYIWAGEKMSEEPDFFVPLHAAHLEDWAPLVMPYLGLPPGWRFLVTEAYEDVWEDKQLLGDEQ
;
A
#
# COMPACT_ATOMS: atom_id res chain seq x y z
N MET A 1 19.73 0.29 7.33
CA MET A 1 18.55 1.16 7.56
C MET A 1 17.43 0.31 8.12
N ASN A 2 16.77 0.77 9.17
CA ASN A 2 15.57 0.10 9.69
C ASN A 2 14.37 0.39 8.78
N LEU A 3 13.22 -0.26 9.01
CA LEU A 3 12.03 -0.09 8.18
C LEU A 3 11.53 1.37 8.13
N ASN A 4 11.50 2.03 9.29
CA ASN A 4 11.05 3.41 9.40
C ASN A 4 11.93 4.39 8.60
N ASP A 5 13.24 4.16 8.56
CA ASP A 5 14.16 4.95 7.73
C ASP A 5 13.87 4.73 6.23
N LYS A 6 13.60 3.49 5.82
CA LYS A 6 13.24 3.17 4.43
C LYS A 6 11.92 3.83 4.02
N GLN A 7 10.94 3.84 4.91
CA GLN A 7 9.65 4.48 4.65
C GLN A 7 9.79 6.00 4.50
N LYS A 8 10.59 6.63 5.36
CA LYS A 8 10.88 8.06 5.26
C LYS A 8 11.68 8.40 4.00
N ASP A 9 12.60 7.53 3.59
CA ASP A 9 13.34 7.67 2.33
C ASP A 9 12.41 7.66 1.11
N VAL A 10 11.50 6.67 1.01
CA VAL A 10 10.47 6.63 -0.04
C VAL A 10 9.66 7.92 -0.06
N CYS A 11 9.12 8.34 1.10
CA CYS A 11 8.34 9.58 1.18
C CYS A 11 9.15 10.79 0.68
N SER A 12 10.41 10.91 1.10
CA SER A 12 11.28 12.01 0.68
C SER A 12 11.58 12.00 -0.81
N ARG A 13 11.80 10.82 -1.42
CA ARG A 13 12.11 10.69 -2.86
C ARG A 13 10.96 11.16 -3.75
N PHE A 14 9.73 11.01 -3.28
CA PHE A 14 8.52 11.41 -4.01
C PHE A 14 7.89 12.71 -3.49
N GLY A 15 8.51 13.39 -2.53
CA GLY A 15 7.99 14.63 -1.97
C GLY A 15 6.72 14.47 -1.12
N ALA A 16 6.44 13.26 -0.64
CA ALA A 16 5.31 12.96 0.24
C ALA A 16 5.64 13.26 1.71
N SER A 17 4.61 13.60 2.49
CA SER A 17 4.73 13.59 3.95
C SER A 17 4.78 12.15 4.47
N PHE A 18 5.52 11.91 5.55
CA PHE A 18 5.54 10.59 6.19
C PHE A 18 4.34 10.43 7.12
N VAL A 19 3.50 9.42 6.86
CA VAL A 19 2.40 9.00 7.73
C VAL A 19 2.52 7.51 7.96
N GLY A 20 2.92 7.12 9.17
CA GLY A 20 3.11 5.72 9.53
C GLY A 20 1.86 4.85 9.30
N CYS A 21 2.11 3.56 9.13
CA CYS A 21 1.09 2.52 9.13
C CYS A 21 1.21 1.73 10.43
N ASP A 22 0.16 1.72 11.26
CA ASP A 22 0.12 0.82 12.42
C ASP A 22 0.02 -0.63 11.90
N LEU A 23 1.05 -1.42 12.16
CA LEU A 23 1.14 -2.80 11.67
C LEU A 23 0.14 -3.75 12.35
N ASN A 24 -0.50 -3.33 13.44
CA ASN A 24 -1.59 -4.07 14.09
C ASN A 24 -2.94 -3.87 13.39
N LEU A 25 -3.07 -2.87 12.52
CA LEU A 25 -4.25 -2.66 11.69
C LEU A 25 -4.20 -3.52 10.42
N LYS A 26 -5.32 -3.55 9.71
CA LYS A 26 -5.49 -4.38 8.51
C LYS A 26 -5.31 -3.59 7.22
N VAL A 27 -4.74 -4.25 6.22
CA VAL A 27 -4.83 -3.88 4.80
C VAL A 27 -5.95 -4.68 4.13
N GLY A 28 -6.53 -4.13 3.06
CA GLY A 28 -7.18 -4.95 2.05
C GLY A 28 -6.12 -5.53 1.11
N ILE A 29 -6.11 -6.85 0.91
CA ILE A 29 -5.13 -7.49 0.03
C ILE A 29 -5.80 -8.50 -0.92
N SER A 30 -5.36 -8.57 -2.17
CA SER A 30 -5.74 -9.66 -3.06
C SER A 30 -4.89 -10.91 -2.81
N ARG A 31 -5.52 -12.09 -2.88
CA ARG A 31 -4.83 -13.37 -2.56
C ARG A 31 -3.64 -13.66 -3.47
N ASN A 32 -3.70 -13.21 -4.72
CA ASN A 32 -2.64 -13.43 -5.72
C ASN A 32 -1.33 -12.67 -5.42
N VAL A 33 -1.29 -11.80 -4.41
CA VAL A 33 -0.04 -11.18 -3.95
C VAL A 33 0.97 -12.24 -3.49
N LYS A 34 0.50 -13.33 -2.86
CA LYS A 34 1.36 -14.46 -2.46
C LYS A 34 1.93 -15.26 -3.61
N ASP A 35 1.29 -15.20 -4.77
CA ASP A 35 1.64 -16.06 -5.91
C ASP A 35 2.91 -15.55 -6.63
N GLY A 36 3.50 -14.44 -6.16
CA GLY A 36 4.68 -13.83 -6.76
C GLY A 36 4.37 -13.03 -8.02
N LEU A 37 3.09 -12.84 -8.37
CA LEU A 37 2.67 -12.04 -9.51
C LEU A 37 3.14 -10.58 -9.34
N ARG A 38 3.44 -9.93 -10.48
CA ARG A 38 3.90 -8.54 -10.56
C ARG A 38 3.10 -7.78 -11.65
N PRO A 39 3.04 -6.45 -11.57
CA PRO A 39 3.54 -5.60 -10.48
C PRO A 39 2.72 -5.73 -9.20
N LEU A 40 3.28 -5.29 -8.07
CA LEU A 40 2.51 -5.03 -6.86
C LEU A 40 2.02 -3.60 -6.90
N ASN A 41 0.73 -3.40 -6.67
CA ASN A 41 0.12 -2.09 -6.64
C ASN A 41 -0.41 -1.83 -5.24
N GLY A 42 -0.43 -0.55 -4.88
CA GLY A 42 -1.10 -0.10 -3.67
C GLY A 42 -1.79 1.22 -3.89
N LEU A 43 -2.90 1.41 -3.19
CA LEU A 43 -3.54 2.71 -3.00
C LEU A 43 -3.88 2.87 -1.52
N ARG A 44 -3.74 4.09 -1.00
CA ARG A 44 -4.09 4.41 0.38
C ARG A 44 -5.25 5.38 0.42
N VAL A 45 -6.40 4.91 0.91
CA VAL A 45 -7.53 5.77 1.28
C VAL A 45 -7.41 6.21 2.73
N SER A 46 -8.31 7.08 3.17
CA SER A 46 -8.44 7.41 4.59
C SER A 46 -8.68 6.15 5.43
N PRO A 47 -7.91 5.91 6.51
CA PRO A 47 -8.14 4.78 7.41
C PRO A 47 -9.55 4.82 8.03
N GLU A 48 -10.19 3.66 8.12
CA GLU A 48 -11.50 3.50 8.77
C GLU A 48 -11.50 2.27 9.68
N GLY A 49 -12.07 2.42 10.89
CA GLY A 49 -12.23 1.31 11.83
C GLY A 49 -10.91 0.64 12.20
N ASP A 50 -10.78 -0.65 11.87
CA ASP A 50 -9.60 -1.47 12.14
C ASP A 50 -8.65 -1.61 10.92
N THR A 51 -8.79 -0.75 9.92
CA THR A 51 -7.95 -0.71 8.72
C THR A 51 -6.97 0.45 8.73
N CYS A 52 -5.83 0.31 8.06
CA CYS A 52 -4.86 1.39 7.86
C CYS A 52 -5.01 2.12 6.52
N GLY A 53 -6.09 1.83 5.77
CA GLY A 53 -6.44 2.44 4.49
C GLY A 53 -5.73 1.87 3.26
N TRP A 54 -4.77 0.95 3.42
CA TRP A 54 -4.05 0.35 2.29
C TRP A 54 -4.86 -0.75 1.61
N TYR A 55 -4.97 -0.67 0.30
CA TYR A 55 -5.44 -1.73 -0.59
C TYR A 55 -4.30 -2.15 -1.51
N ILE A 56 -3.96 -3.44 -1.53
CA ILE A 56 -2.76 -3.96 -2.19
C ILE A 56 -3.14 -5.14 -3.08
N TRP A 57 -2.68 -5.15 -4.33
CA TRP A 57 -2.93 -6.25 -5.26
C TRP A 57 -1.77 -6.53 -6.21
N ALA A 58 -1.78 -7.71 -6.83
CA ALA A 58 -0.79 -8.10 -7.83
C ALA A 58 -1.39 -8.17 -9.25
N GLY A 59 -0.60 -7.76 -10.23
CA GLY A 59 -0.97 -7.70 -11.64
C GLY A 59 -1.41 -6.30 -12.09
N GLU A 60 -1.49 -6.09 -13.40
CA GLU A 60 -1.78 -4.77 -13.99
C GLU A 60 -3.22 -4.29 -13.77
N LYS A 61 -4.16 -5.22 -13.51
CA LYS A 61 -5.58 -4.92 -13.38
C LYS A 61 -6.08 -5.23 -11.97
N MET A 62 -6.70 -4.23 -11.36
CA MET A 62 -7.51 -4.42 -10.15
C MET A 62 -8.84 -5.05 -10.57
N SER A 63 -9.29 -6.08 -9.84
CA SER A 63 -10.60 -6.67 -10.08
C SER A 63 -11.69 -5.88 -9.34
N GLU A 64 -12.90 -5.89 -9.90
CA GLU A 64 -14.11 -5.29 -9.30
C GLU A 64 -14.94 -6.32 -8.52
N GLU A 65 -14.47 -7.57 -8.41
CA GLU A 65 -15.18 -8.62 -7.68
C GLU A 65 -15.33 -8.23 -6.18
N PRO A 66 -16.52 -8.40 -5.58
CA PRO A 66 -16.77 -7.94 -4.20
C PRO A 66 -15.86 -8.57 -3.13
N ASP A 67 -15.31 -9.75 -3.40
CA ASP A 67 -14.42 -10.49 -2.50
C ASP A 67 -12.95 -10.43 -2.93
N PHE A 68 -12.61 -9.53 -3.87
CA PHE A 68 -11.25 -9.39 -4.40
C PHE A 68 -10.24 -9.03 -3.30
N PHE A 69 -10.62 -8.10 -2.42
CA PHE A 69 -9.81 -7.73 -1.25
C PHE A 69 -10.27 -8.46 -0.01
N VAL A 70 -9.33 -9.11 0.66
CA VAL A 70 -9.54 -9.72 1.97
C VAL A 70 -8.72 -8.99 3.04
N PRO A 71 -9.15 -8.98 4.31
CA PRO A 71 -8.39 -8.34 5.37
C PRO A 71 -7.11 -9.14 5.69
N LEU A 72 -5.98 -8.45 5.84
CA LEU A 72 -4.72 -9.00 6.33
C LEU A 72 -4.09 -8.00 7.31
N HIS A 73 -3.63 -8.46 8.49
CA HIS A 73 -2.83 -7.61 9.37
C HIS A 73 -1.58 -7.11 8.64
N ALA A 74 -1.34 -5.81 8.66
CA ALA A 74 -0.25 -5.17 7.93
C ALA A 74 1.13 -5.74 8.29
N ALA A 75 1.32 -6.21 9.53
CA ALA A 75 2.54 -6.93 9.93
C ALA A 75 2.86 -8.15 9.04
N HIS A 76 1.86 -8.89 8.55
CA HIS A 76 2.08 -10.06 7.70
C HIS A 76 2.53 -9.71 6.27
N LEU A 77 2.53 -8.43 5.88
CA LEU A 77 3.11 -8.01 4.60
C LEU A 77 4.61 -8.26 4.54
N GLU A 78 5.30 -8.32 5.67
CA GLU A 78 6.72 -8.70 5.71
C GLU A 78 6.94 -10.11 5.12
N ASP A 79 6.02 -11.03 5.37
CA ASP A 79 6.06 -12.40 4.84
C ASP A 79 5.45 -12.50 3.43
N TRP A 80 4.34 -11.79 3.17
CA TRP A 80 3.60 -11.92 1.90
C TRP A 80 4.24 -11.14 0.75
N ALA A 81 4.73 -9.94 1.04
CA ALA A 81 5.18 -8.98 0.05
C ALA A 81 6.17 -7.99 0.68
N PRO A 82 7.36 -8.43 1.12
CA PRO A 82 8.34 -7.54 1.76
C PRO A 82 8.70 -6.31 0.91
N LEU A 83 8.53 -6.41 -0.42
CA LEU A 83 8.70 -5.32 -1.38
C LEU A 83 7.79 -4.11 -1.10
N VAL A 84 6.59 -4.30 -0.53
CA VAL A 84 5.65 -3.17 -0.27
C VAL A 84 5.95 -2.43 1.04
N MET A 85 6.69 -3.05 1.96
CA MET A 85 6.93 -2.51 3.30
C MET A 85 7.50 -1.07 3.33
N PRO A 86 8.45 -0.71 2.44
CA PRO A 86 8.96 0.67 2.36
C PRO A 86 7.89 1.70 1.93
N TYR A 87 6.82 1.29 1.26
CA TYR A 87 5.81 2.20 0.73
C TYR A 87 4.69 2.51 1.75
N LEU A 88 4.58 1.73 2.82
CA LEU A 88 3.50 1.89 3.81
C LEU A 88 3.54 3.21 4.59
N GLY A 89 4.62 3.98 4.47
CA GLY A 89 4.73 5.34 5.03
C GLY A 89 4.08 6.44 4.19
N LEU A 90 3.70 6.17 2.94
CA LEU A 90 3.02 7.14 2.07
C LEU A 90 1.64 7.48 2.64
N PRO A 91 1.22 8.75 2.66
CA PRO A 91 -0.02 9.16 3.32
C PRO A 91 -1.25 8.75 2.51
N PRO A 92 -2.46 8.82 3.09
CA PRO A 92 -3.70 8.70 2.33
C PRO A 92 -3.68 9.64 1.11
N GLY A 93 -4.28 9.22 0.00
CA GLY A 93 -4.19 9.93 -1.27
C GLY A 93 -2.97 9.56 -2.11
N TRP A 94 -2.31 8.42 -1.84
CA TRP A 94 -1.12 7.99 -2.58
C TRP A 94 -1.26 6.59 -3.16
N ARG A 95 -0.56 6.40 -4.27
CA ARG A 95 -0.47 5.14 -5.00
C ARG A 95 0.97 4.73 -5.22
N PHE A 96 1.17 3.42 -5.39
CA PHE A 96 2.41 2.87 -5.90
C PHE A 96 2.13 1.72 -6.88
N LEU A 97 3.07 1.52 -7.81
CA LEU A 97 3.21 0.34 -8.66
C LEU A 97 4.68 -0.05 -8.68
N VAL A 98 4.98 -1.24 -8.18
CA VAL A 98 6.37 -1.68 -7.94
C VAL A 98 6.63 -3.10 -8.39
N THR A 99 7.84 -3.30 -8.89
CA THR A 99 8.50 -4.59 -9.10
C THR A 99 9.89 -4.52 -8.47
N GLU A 100 10.65 -5.60 -8.55
CA GLU A 100 12.04 -5.63 -8.13
C GLU A 100 12.93 -4.67 -8.92
N ALA A 101 12.53 -4.27 -10.15
CA ALA A 101 13.33 -3.45 -11.06
C ALA A 101 12.67 -2.12 -11.44
N TYR A 102 11.45 -1.87 -10.99
CA TYR A 102 10.66 -0.70 -11.39
C TYR A 102 9.85 -0.18 -10.20
N GLU A 103 9.74 1.13 -10.12
CA GLU A 103 8.95 1.82 -9.11
C GLU A 103 8.30 3.05 -9.74
N ASP A 104 7.01 3.18 -9.50
CA ASP A 104 6.23 4.38 -9.80
C ASP A 104 5.35 4.69 -8.58
N VAL A 105 5.41 5.93 -8.11
CA VAL A 105 4.73 6.38 -6.89
C VAL A 105 4.19 7.79 -7.15
N TRP A 106 2.91 7.99 -6.91
CA TRP A 106 2.26 9.26 -7.21
C TRP A 106 1.12 9.59 -6.25
N GLU A 107 0.82 10.88 -6.14
CA GLU A 107 -0.34 11.39 -5.43
C GLU A 107 -1.59 11.24 -6.30
N ASP A 108 -2.65 10.69 -5.71
CA ASP A 108 -3.98 10.53 -6.27
C ASP A 108 -5.01 11.05 -5.25
N LYS A 109 -5.29 12.35 -5.34
CA LYS A 109 -6.22 13.04 -4.42
C LYS A 109 -7.66 12.54 -4.53
N GLN A 110 -8.03 11.84 -5.60
CA GLN A 110 -9.38 11.28 -5.76
C GLN A 110 -9.67 10.20 -4.71
N LEU A 111 -8.64 9.63 -4.08
CA LEU A 111 -8.77 8.62 -3.03
C LEU A 111 -9.24 9.17 -1.67
N LEU A 112 -9.18 10.48 -1.46
CA LEU A 112 -9.52 11.10 -0.17
C LEU A 112 -11.02 11.35 0.02
N GLY A 113 -11.83 11.08 -1.01
CA GLY A 113 -13.22 11.51 -1.07
C GLY A 113 -13.32 13.04 -1.19
N ASP A 114 -14.49 13.53 -1.57
CA ASP A 114 -14.77 14.96 -1.44
C ASP A 114 -14.86 15.27 0.05
N GLU A 115 -13.99 16.15 0.56
CA GLU A 115 -14.21 16.81 1.85
C GLU A 115 -15.56 17.53 1.77
N GLN A 116 -16.61 16.94 2.35
CA GLN A 116 -17.90 17.60 2.58
C GLN A 116 -17.87 18.41 3.86
#